data_AF-A0A645I5G8-F1
#
_entry.id   AF-A0A645I5G8-F1
#
_cell.length_a   1.000
_cell.length_b   1.000
_cell.length_c   1.000
_cell.angle_alpha   90.00
_cell.angle_beta   90.00
_cell.angle_gamma   90.00
#
_symmetry.space_group_name_H-M   'P 1'
#
loop_
_entity.id
_entity.type
_entity.pdbx_description
1 polymer ?
#
loop_
_entity_poly.entity_id
_entity_poly.type
_entity_poly.pdbx_seq_one_letter_code
_entity_poly.pdbx_strand_id
1 'polypeptide(L)'
;MNALQALSLAWSIGVSAQSALDALGQMPQVPGRLERYRLDNGASCVIDFAHSSDGLEKVLGAVRPICKRKLYVVFGAGGDRDTSKRPVMGEIASRLGDFVVITSDNPRSEDPAAIMAAIEPGVKEHDTPYAAIVDRRQAIYYGLDQAGADDVVVIAGRGPETHQILRDGPIPLVDKEIMEDWCRINRREIL
;
A
#
# COMPACT_ATOMS: atom_id res chain seq x y z
N MET A 1 -12.67 12.00 6.04
CA MET A 1 -12.60 12.93 7.18
C MET A 1 -11.70 14.13 6.88
N ASN A 2 -10.46 13.90 6.41
CA ASN A 2 -9.46 14.96 6.16
C ASN A 2 -9.96 16.12 5.28
N ALA A 3 -10.62 15.83 4.15
CA ALA A 3 -11.13 16.86 3.25
C ALA A 3 -12.14 17.78 3.93
N LEU A 4 -13.09 17.23 4.69
CA LEU A 4 -14.09 18.02 5.41
C LEU A 4 -13.45 18.90 6.50
N GLN A 5 -12.43 18.39 7.20
CA GLN A 5 -11.68 19.17 8.19
C GLN A 5 -10.92 20.32 7.53
N ALA A 6 -10.26 20.07 6.40
CA ALA A 6 -9.56 21.10 5.64
C ALA A 6 -10.53 22.20 5.14
N LEU A 7 -11.68 21.80 4.60
CA LEU A 7 -12.74 22.74 4.20
C LEU A 7 -13.26 23.56 5.40
N SER A 8 -13.49 22.91 6.55
CA SER A 8 -13.95 23.58 7.77
C SER A 8 -12.93 24.60 8.28
N LEU A 9 -11.64 24.29 8.25
CA LEU A 9 -10.58 25.20 8.65
C LEU A 9 -10.46 26.38 7.68
N ALA A 10 -10.45 26.12 6.37
CA ALA A 10 -10.42 27.16 5.34
C ALA A 10 -11.60 28.12 5.51
N TRP A 11 -12.79 27.59 5.73
CA TRP A 11 -13.98 28.40 5.98
C TRP A 11 -13.85 29.25 7.26
N SER A 12 -13.32 28.67 8.35
CA SER A 12 -13.16 29.38 9.64
C SER A 12 -12.21 30.57 9.58
N ILE A 13 -11.26 30.57 8.64
CA ILE A 13 -10.31 31.69 8.42
C ILE A 13 -10.74 32.65 7.31
N GLY A 14 -11.99 32.55 6.85
CA GLY A 14 -12.58 33.49 5.89
C GLY A 14 -12.39 33.12 4.41
N VAL A 15 -11.90 31.92 4.08
CA VAL A 15 -11.92 31.45 2.68
C VAL A 15 -13.36 31.16 2.27
N SER A 16 -13.76 31.64 1.08
CA SER A 16 -15.10 31.38 0.57
C SER A 16 -15.31 29.89 0.33
N ALA A 17 -16.54 29.40 0.57
CA ALA A 17 -16.87 27.99 0.34
C ALA A 17 -16.59 27.56 -1.11
N GLN A 18 -16.91 28.43 -2.09
CA GLN A 18 -16.66 28.16 -3.50
C GLN A 18 -15.16 27.99 -3.78
N SER A 19 -14.33 28.92 -3.32
CA SER A 19 -12.87 28.84 -3.50
C SER A 19 -12.27 27.58 -2.85
N ALA A 20 -12.76 27.20 -1.67
CA ALA A 20 -12.30 26.00 -0.98
C ALA A 20 -12.70 24.71 -1.72
N LEU A 21 -13.92 24.65 -2.28
CA LEU A 21 -14.40 23.52 -3.08
C LEU A 21 -13.66 23.42 -4.41
N ASP A 22 -13.44 24.53 -5.10
CA ASP A 22 -12.69 24.58 -6.36
C ASP A 22 -11.25 24.09 -6.15
N ALA A 23 -10.59 24.55 -5.07
CA ALA A 23 -9.25 24.10 -4.70
C ALA A 23 -9.21 22.60 -4.36
N LEU A 24 -10.21 22.09 -3.63
CA LEU A 24 -10.30 20.66 -3.32
C LEU A 24 -10.51 19.81 -4.58
N GLY A 25 -11.31 20.29 -5.54
CA GLY A 25 -11.56 19.60 -6.81
C GLY A 25 -10.34 19.53 -7.73
N GLN A 26 -9.38 20.46 -7.57
CA GLN A 26 -8.12 20.50 -8.33
C GLN A 26 -6.93 19.94 -7.57
N MET A 27 -7.14 19.49 -6.33
CA MET A 27 -6.06 19.01 -5.47
C MET A 27 -5.40 17.76 -6.11
N PRO A 28 -4.07 17.74 -6.26
CA PRO A 28 -3.38 16.54 -6.73
C PRO A 28 -3.50 15.43 -5.68
N GLN A 29 -3.24 14.19 -6.11
CA GLN A 29 -3.09 13.09 -5.17
C GLN A 29 -1.96 13.39 -4.17
N VAL A 30 -2.17 13.01 -2.91
CA VAL A 30 -1.12 13.12 -1.88
C VAL A 30 -0.18 11.92 -2.04
N PRO A 31 1.13 12.13 -2.25
CA PRO A 31 2.08 11.03 -2.43
C PRO A 31 2.02 10.00 -1.30
N GLY A 32 1.83 8.73 -1.66
CA GLY A 32 1.71 7.60 -0.74
C GLY A 32 0.54 7.69 0.25
N ARG A 33 -0.58 8.30 -0.13
CA ARG A 33 -1.86 8.28 0.62
C ARG A 33 -3.01 7.99 -0.33
N LEU A 34 -3.39 6.71 -0.41
CA LEU A 34 -4.33 6.17 -1.42
C LEU A 34 -3.98 6.67 -2.83
N GLU A 35 -2.69 6.76 -3.12
CA GLU A 35 -2.17 7.29 -4.38
C GLU A 35 -2.45 6.25 -5.47
N ARG A 36 -3.34 6.59 -6.41
CA ARG A 36 -3.94 5.63 -7.33
C ARG A 36 -3.44 5.84 -8.75
N TYR A 37 -2.97 4.75 -9.33
CA TYR A 37 -2.49 4.62 -10.70
C TYR A 37 -3.38 3.65 -11.46
N ARG A 38 -3.96 4.09 -12.58
CA ARG A 38 -4.73 3.21 -13.47
C ARG A 38 -3.79 2.65 -14.53
N LEU A 39 -3.92 1.36 -14.80
CA LEU A 39 -3.09 0.66 -15.77
C LEU A 39 -3.90 0.36 -17.03
N ASP A 40 -3.23 0.31 -18.19
CA ASP A 40 -3.87 0.06 -19.49
C ASP A 40 -4.58 -1.31 -19.60
N ASN A 41 -4.21 -2.27 -18.74
CA ASN A 41 -4.84 -3.59 -18.64
C ASN A 41 -6.15 -3.56 -17.85
N GLY A 42 -6.57 -2.40 -17.36
CA GLY A 42 -7.79 -2.20 -16.57
C GLY A 42 -7.61 -2.39 -15.07
N ALA A 43 -6.43 -2.80 -14.59
CA ALA A 43 -6.13 -2.86 -13.16
C ALA A 43 -5.90 -1.46 -12.57
N SER A 44 -5.95 -1.34 -11.25
CA SER A 44 -5.44 -0.17 -10.54
C SER A 44 -4.37 -0.56 -9.51
N CYS A 45 -3.28 0.20 -9.44
CA CYS A 45 -2.30 0.14 -8.36
C CYS A 45 -2.57 1.28 -7.37
N VAL A 46 -2.53 1.00 -6.08
CA VAL A 46 -2.72 1.97 -5.00
C VAL A 46 -1.53 1.90 -4.06
N ILE A 47 -0.84 3.01 -3.83
CA ILE A 47 0.30 3.10 -2.93
C ILE A 47 -0.10 3.87 -1.67
N ASP A 48 0.15 3.28 -0.50
CA ASP A 48 -0.17 3.88 0.79
C ASP A 48 0.91 3.67 1.87
N PHE A 49 1.02 4.62 2.79
CA PHE A 49 1.94 4.62 3.92
C PHE A 49 1.46 3.80 5.13
N ALA A 50 0.26 3.21 5.06
CA ALA A 50 -0.30 2.40 6.12
C ALA A 50 0.66 1.27 6.55
N HIS A 51 1.29 1.45 7.71
CA HIS A 51 2.24 0.51 8.34
C HIS A 51 1.78 0.07 9.74
N SER A 52 0.62 0.52 10.20
CA SER A 52 -0.05 0.04 11.41
C SER A 52 -1.23 -0.86 11.03
N SER A 53 -1.69 -1.71 11.96
CA SER A 53 -2.89 -2.53 11.79
C SER A 53 -4.11 -1.68 11.46
N ASP A 54 -4.40 -0.65 12.26
CA ASP A 54 -5.50 0.30 12.03
C ASP A 54 -5.38 1.03 10.69
N GLY A 55 -4.17 1.45 10.31
CA GLY A 55 -3.94 2.11 9.02
C GLY A 55 -4.23 1.16 7.85
N LEU A 56 -3.75 -0.08 7.93
CA LEU A 56 -3.96 -1.09 6.90
C LEU A 56 -5.44 -1.43 6.75
N GLU A 57 -6.15 -1.63 7.87
CA GLU A 57 -7.59 -1.91 7.86
C GLU A 57 -8.39 -0.77 7.22
N LYS A 58 -8.05 0.49 7.55
CA LYS A 58 -8.71 1.66 6.95
C LYS A 58 -8.46 1.76 5.45
N VAL A 59 -7.24 1.52 4.99
CA VAL A 59 -6.88 1.56 3.57
C VAL A 59 -7.62 0.46 2.82
N LEU A 60 -7.52 -0.78 3.29
CA LEU A 60 -8.17 -1.91 2.64
C LEU A 60 -9.70 -1.78 2.68
N GLY A 61 -10.26 -1.33 3.80
CA GLY A 61 -11.69 -1.06 3.94
C GLY A 61 -12.20 0.09 3.05
N ALA A 62 -11.35 1.07 2.73
CA ALA A 62 -11.68 2.14 1.78
C ALA A 62 -11.58 1.68 0.32
N VAL A 63 -10.62 0.80 0.01
CA VAL A 63 -10.39 0.29 -1.35
C VAL A 63 -11.36 -0.84 -1.71
N ARG A 64 -11.71 -1.70 -0.77
CA ARG A 64 -12.55 -2.89 -1.03
C ARG A 64 -13.89 -2.57 -1.71
N PRO A 65 -14.67 -1.54 -1.31
CA PRO A 65 -15.95 -1.21 -1.95
C PRO A 65 -15.83 -0.72 -3.39
N ILE A 66 -14.66 -0.21 -3.79
CA ILE A 66 -14.39 0.29 -5.14
C ILE A 66 -13.61 -0.71 -6.01
N CYS A 67 -13.06 -1.76 -5.41
CA CYS A 67 -12.47 -2.89 -6.10
C CYS A 67 -13.57 -3.82 -6.61
N LYS A 68 -13.76 -3.89 -7.93
CA LYS A 68 -14.85 -4.65 -8.54
C LYS A 68 -14.59 -6.16 -8.63
N ARG A 69 -13.31 -6.57 -8.65
CA ARG A 69 -12.90 -7.98 -8.67
C ARG A 69 -11.94 -8.28 -7.53
N LYS A 70 -10.66 -8.57 -7.80
CA LYS A 70 -9.72 -9.06 -6.79
C LYS A 70 -8.89 -7.93 -6.19
N LEU A 71 -8.73 -7.96 -4.87
CA LEU A 71 -7.87 -7.07 -4.11
C LEU A 71 -6.59 -7.80 -3.70
N TYR A 72 -5.47 -7.42 -4.31
CA TYR A 72 -4.14 -7.89 -3.98
C TYR A 72 -3.51 -6.96 -2.94
N VAL A 73 -2.92 -7.51 -1.89
CA VAL A 73 -2.31 -6.73 -0.80
C VAL A 73 -0.83 -7.06 -0.68
N VAL A 74 0.04 -6.12 -1.03
CA VAL A 74 1.50 -6.23 -0.90
C VAL A 74 1.94 -5.40 0.29
N PHE A 75 2.47 -6.04 1.33
CA PHE A 75 2.89 -5.32 2.53
C PHE A 75 3.98 -6.06 3.33
N GLY A 76 4.59 -5.32 4.26
CA GLY A 76 5.54 -5.85 5.23
C GLY A 76 5.37 -5.19 6.59
N ALA A 77 6.31 -5.47 7.49
CA ALA A 77 6.40 -4.77 8.77
C ALA A 77 7.85 -4.34 9.04
N GLY A 78 8.00 -3.24 9.79
CA GLY A 78 9.32 -2.79 10.24
C GLY A 78 9.90 -3.65 11.35
N GLY A 79 11.21 -3.88 11.31
CA GLY A 79 11.99 -4.45 12.42
C GLY A 79 12.37 -3.40 13.48
N ASP A 80 12.87 -3.82 14.63
CA ASP A 80 13.22 -3.01 15.81
C ASP A 80 12.07 -2.10 16.28
N ARG A 81 10.84 -2.59 16.12
CA ARG A 81 9.58 -1.87 16.35
C ARG A 81 8.55 -2.82 16.94
N ASP A 82 7.35 -2.30 17.15
CA ASP A 82 6.21 -3.07 17.64
C ASP A 82 5.98 -4.33 16.79
N THR A 83 6.21 -5.48 17.41
CA THR A 83 6.04 -6.81 16.81
C THR A 83 4.61 -7.33 16.96
N SER A 84 3.83 -6.79 17.91
CA SER A 84 2.48 -7.26 18.23
C SER A 84 1.50 -7.03 17.07
N LYS A 85 1.74 -6.01 16.25
CA LYS A 85 0.95 -5.72 15.05
C LYS A 85 1.17 -6.72 13.90
N ARG A 86 2.28 -7.47 13.88
CA ARG A 86 2.67 -8.32 12.73
C ARG A 86 1.60 -9.35 12.37
N PRO A 87 1.15 -10.22 13.30
CA PRO A 87 0.07 -11.15 13.00
C PRO A 87 -1.25 -10.43 12.74
N VAL A 88 -1.57 -9.36 13.48
CA VAL A 88 -2.82 -8.59 13.29
C VAL A 88 -2.91 -7.99 11.88
N MET A 89 -1.80 -7.46 11.33
CA MET A 89 -1.75 -6.98 9.96
C MET A 89 -1.95 -8.11 8.94
N GLY A 90 -1.42 -9.31 9.22
CA GLY A 90 -1.65 -10.51 8.42
C GLY A 90 -3.12 -10.93 8.38
N GLU A 91 -3.79 -10.94 9.53
CA GLU A 91 -5.23 -11.20 9.65
C GLU A 91 -6.03 -10.19 8.84
N ILE A 92 -5.77 -8.89 9.02
CA ILE A 92 -6.48 -7.82 8.31
C ILE A 92 -6.30 -7.95 6.79
N ALA A 93 -5.07 -8.21 6.34
CA ALA A 93 -4.75 -8.35 4.91
C ALA A 93 -5.46 -9.56 4.29
N SER A 94 -5.46 -10.70 4.98
CA SER A 94 -6.10 -11.92 4.50
C SER A 94 -7.63 -11.87 4.56
N ARG A 95 -8.20 -11.21 5.57
CA ARG A 95 -9.65 -11.00 5.69
C ARG A 95 -10.22 -10.07 4.63
N LEU A 96 -9.51 -9.00 4.28
CA LEU A 96 -10.01 -7.95 3.38
C LEU A 96 -9.53 -8.11 1.93
N GLY A 97 -8.40 -8.77 1.72
CA GLY A 97 -7.82 -9.07 0.40
C GLY A 97 -8.27 -10.41 -0.15
N ASP A 98 -8.09 -10.58 -1.46
CA ASP A 98 -8.27 -11.85 -2.17
C ASP A 98 -6.95 -12.58 -2.43
N PHE A 99 -5.82 -11.87 -2.28
CA PHE A 99 -4.47 -12.44 -2.33
C PHE A 99 -3.50 -11.55 -1.53
N VAL A 100 -2.62 -12.17 -0.74
CA VAL A 100 -1.64 -11.44 0.08
C VAL A 100 -0.21 -11.72 -0.39
N VAL A 101 0.61 -10.68 -0.50
CA VAL A 101 2.06 -10.80 -0.71
C VAL A 101 2.77 -10.18 0.49
N ILE A 102 3.35 -11.03 1.32
CA ILE A 102 4.19 -10.62 2.45
C ILE A 102 5.59 -10.34 1.92
N THR A 103 6.16 -9.21 2.29
CA THR A 103 7.50 -8.79 1.84
C THR A 103 8.26 -8.02 2.92
N SER A 104 9.55 -7.77 2.67
CA SER A 104 10.34 -6.85 3.48
C SER A 104 9.85 -5.39 3.31
N ASP A 105 9.87 -4.66 4.42
CA ASP A 105 9.66 -3.21 4.52
C ASP A 105 10.96 -2.60 5.06
N ASN A 106 11.01 -2.12 6.29
CA ASN A 106 12.22 -1.59 6.92
C ASN A 106 12.72 -2.59 7.99
N PRO A 107 13.45 -3.67 7.62
CA PRO A 107 13.85 -4.72 8.55
C PRO A 107 14.85 -4.25 9.62
N ARG A 108 15.61 -3.19 9.34
CA ARG A 108 16.64 -2.65 10.26
C ARG A 108 17.60 -3.76 10.71
N SER A 109 17.73 -4.00 12.03
CA SER A 109 18.63 -5.01 12.55
C SER A 109 18.06 -6.44 12.50
N GLU A 110 16.75 -6.59 12.36
CA GLU A 110 16.08 -7.91 12.33
C GLU A 110 16.29 -8.64 11.00
N ASP A 111 16.19 -9.96 11.03
CA ASP A 111 16.12 -10.80 9.83
C ASP A 111 14.76 -10.58 9.13
N PRO A 112 14.73 -10.13 7.86
CA PRO A 112 13.49 -9.98 7.10
C PRO A 112 12.62 -11.23 7.09
N ALA A 113 13.22 -12.42 6.97
CA ALA A 113 12.49 -13.68 6.93
C ALA A 113 11.78 -13.96 8.27
N ALA A 114 12.42 -13.61 9.40
CA ALA A 114 11.82 -13.74 10.72
C ALA A 114 10.64 -12.77 10.91
N ILE A 115 10.73 -11.54 10.39
CA ILE A 115 9.60 -10.59 10.41
C ILE A 115 8.42 -11.15 9.62
N MET A 116 8.67 -11.65 8.41
CA MET A 116 7.64 -12.23 7.54
C MET A 116 6.99 -13.45 8.18
N ALA A 117 7.79 -14.35 8.77
CA ALA A 117 7.30 -15.51 9.51
C ALA A 117 6.43 -15.13 10.72
N ALA A 118 6.62 -13.94 11.32
CA ALA A 118 5.76 -13.43 12.38
C ALA A 118 4.45 -12.80 11.89
N ILE A 119 4.33 -12.47 10.60
CA ILE A 119 3.09 -12.00 9.96
C ILE A 119 2.22 -13.20 9.54
N GLU A 120 2.85 -14.26 9.04
CA GLU A 120 2.19 -15.45 8.48
C GLU A 120 1.07 -16.07 9.35
N PRO A 121 1.20 -16.19 10.68
CA PRO A 121 0.15 -16.78 11.50
C PRO A 121 -1.20 -16.07 11.34
N GLY A 122 -1.20 -14.74 11.23
CA GLY A 122 -2.43 -13.98 11.03
C GLY A 122 -2.99 -14.13 9.62
N VAL A 123 -2.12 -14.24 8.60
CA VAL A 123 -2.57 -14.52 7.22
C VAL A 123 -3.27 -15.88 7.14
N LYS A 124 -2.78 -16.87 7.90
CA LYS A 124 -3.33 -18.24 7.96
C LYS A 124 -4.62 -18.36 8.78
N GLU A 125 -5.13 -17.28 9.36
CA GLU A 125 -6.46 -17.29 9.99
C GLU A 125 -7.59 -17.36 8.97
N HIS A 126 -7.31 -17.05 7.70
CA HIS A 126 -8.25 -17.13 6.58
C HIS A 126 -7.65 -17.99 5.44
N ASP A 127 -8.50 -18.58 4.61
CA ASP A 127 -8.08 -19.40 3.45
C ASP A 127 -7.56 -18.56 2.25
N THR A 128 -7.29 -17.28 2.47
CA THR A 128 -6.83 -16.35 1.44
C THR A 128 -5.44 -16.78 0.96
N PRO A 129 -5.25 -17.00 -0.36
CA PRO A 129 -3.96 -17.41 -0.88
C PRO A 129 -2.91 -16.31 -0.64
N TYR A 130 -1.69 -16.72 -0.34
CA TYR A 130 -0.60 -15.80 -0.09
C TYR A 130 0.73 -16.27 -0.66
N ALA A 131 1.63 -15.31 -0.85
CA ALA A 131 3.04 -15.53 -1.18
C ALA A 131 3.93 -14.75 -0.19
N ALA A 132 5.12 -15.27 0.06
CA ALA A 132 6.15 -14.63 0.89
C ALA A 132 7.40 -14.42 0.04
N ILE A 133 7.71 -13.17 -0.30
CA ILE A 133 8.82 -12.79 -1.17
C ILE A 133 9.62 -11.70 -0.46
N VAL A 134 10.88 -12.00 -0.08
CA VAL A 134 11.69 -11.08 0.74
C VAL A 134 12.03 -9.80 -0.01
N ASP A 135 12.41 -9.91 -1.28
CA ASP A 135 12.75 -8.76 -2.11
C ASP A 135 11.50 -7.95 -2.47
N ARG A 136 11.45 -6.69 -2.01
CA ARG A 136 10.26 -5.84 -2.15
C ARG A 136 9.94 -5.53 -3.60
N ARG A 137 10.94 -5.40 -4.47
CA ARG A 137 10.72 -5.16 -5.90
C ARG A 137 10.06 -6.38 -6.54
N GLN A 138 10.58 -7.58 -6.27
CA GLN A 138 9.99 -8.82 -6.75
C GLN A 138 8.59 -9.06 -6.19
N ALA A 139 8.34 -8.72 -4.93
CA ALA A 139 7.01 -8.83 -4.33
C ALA A 139 5.98 -7.92 -5.00
N ILE A 140 6.36 -6.67 -5.27
CA ILE A 140 5.50 -5.72 -5.99
C ILE A 140 5.26 -6.20 -7.43
N TYR A 141 6.30 -6.67 -8.13
CA TYR A 141 6.14 -7.23 -9.48
C TYR A 141 5.20 -8.42 -9.48
N TYR A 142 5.38 -9.34 -8.53
CA TYR A 142 4.52 -10.50 -8.37
C TYR A 142 3.05 -10.09 -8.16
N GLY A 143 2.78 -9.09 -7.31
CA GLY A 143 1.41 -8.59 -7.11
C GLY A 143 0.81 -7.98 -8.38
N LEU A 144 1.60 -7.21 -9.15
CA LEU A 144 1.15 -6.58 -10.39
C LEU A 144 0.97 -7.58 -11.54
N ASP A 145 1.81 -8.59 -11.65
CA ASP A 145 1.75 -9.64 -12.69
C ASP A 145 0.46 -10.47 -12.63
N GLN A 146 -0.13 -10.60 -11.43
CA GLN A 146 -1.37 -11.37 -11.22
C GLN A 146 -2.64 -10.55 -11.48
N ALA A 147 -2.54 -9.21 -11.52
CA ALA A 147 -3.69 -8.33 -11.55
C ALA A 147 -4.22 -8.14 -12.99
N GLY A 148 -5.50 -8.43 -13.18
CA GLY A 148 -6.22 -8.23 -14.43
C GLY A 148 -7.14 -7.01 -14.41
N ALA A 149 -7.96 -6.89 -15.46
CA ALA A 149 -8.95 -5.85 -15.56
C ALA A 149 -9.86 -5.82 -14.33
N ASP A 150 -10.14 -4.62 -13.81
CA ASP A 150 -11.00 -4.37 -12.64
C ASP A 150 -10.47 -4.92 -11.29
N ASP A 151 -9.27 -5.49 -11.26
CA ASP A 151 -8.54 -5.84 -10.02
C ASP A 151 -7.81 -4.60 -9.46
N VAL A 152 -7.51 -4.64 -8.16
CA VAL A 152 -6.75 -3.59 -7.47
C VAL A 152 -5.57 -4.20 -6.71
N VAL A 153 -4.38 -3.62 -6.86
CA VAL A 153 -3.18 -3.95 -6.08
C VAL A 153 -2.90 -2.83 -5.10
N VAL A 154 -2.91 -3.11 -3.81
CA VAL A 154 -2.52 -2.17 -2.75
C VAL A 154 -1.09 -2.50 -2.33
N ILE A 155 -0.19 -1.52 -2.47
CA ILE A 155 1.18 -1.57 -1.96
C ILE A 155 1.23 -0.69 -0.71
N ALA A 156 1.38 -1.32 0.45
CA ALA A 156 1.31 -0.65 1.75
C ALA A 156 2.65 -0.65 2.50
N GLY A 157 2.77 0.28 3.45
CA GLY A 157 3.83 0.34 4.46
C GLY A 157 4.76 1.54 4.30
N ARG A 158 5.13 1.90 3.06
CA ARG A 158 6.21 2.87 2.80
C ARG A 158 5.75 4.19 2.20
N GLY A 159 4.63 4.21 1.47
CA GLY A 159 4.11 5.43 0.86
C GLY A 159 5.18 6.23 0.09
N PRO A 160 5.46 7.49 0.47
CA PRO A 160 6.45 8.33 -0.21
C PRO A 160 7.91 8.13 0.25
N GLU A 161 8.19 7.12 1.08
CA GLU A 161 9.56 6.83 1.53
C GLU A 161 10.50 6.49 0.36
N THR A 162 11.70 7.05 0.42
CA THR A 162 12.71 6.93 -0.66
C THR A 162 13.82 5.92 -0.37
N HIS A 163 13.86 5.35 0.83
CA HIS A 163 14.91 4.43 1.25
C HIS A 163 14.35 3.27 2.05
N GLN A 164 14.90 2.07 1.84
CA GLN A 164 14.65 0.91 2.68
C GLN A 164 15.77 0.79 3.72
N ILE A 165 15.42 0.70 5.00
CA ILE A 165 16.41 0.60 6.08
C ILE A 165 16.77 -0.86 6.34
N LEU A 166 17.99 -1.24 5.94
CA LEU A 166 18.57 -2.56 6.20
C LEU A 166 19.61 -2.49 7.34
N ARG A 167 20.12 -3.65 7.75
CA ARG A 167 21.16 -3.77 8.80
C ARG A 167 22.42 -2.98 8.44
N ASP A 168 22.83 -3.05 7.18
CA ASP A 168 24.07 -2.43 6.68
C ASP A 168 23.87 -0.95 6.26
N GLY A 169 22.66 -0.42 6.41
CA GLY A 169 22.32 0.97 6.10
C GLY A 169 21.12 1.12 5.14
N PRO A 170 20.69 2.36 4.88
CA PRO A 170 19.60 2.63 3.97
C PRO A 170 20.02 2.40 2.50
N ILE A 171 19.16 1.73 1.73
CA ILE A 171 19.30 1.61 0.27
C ILE A 171 18.19 2.38 -0.44
N PRO A 172 18.43 2.99 -1.63
CA PRO A 172 17.37 3.64 -2.40
C PRO A 172 16.28 2.64 -2.80
N LEU A 173 15.04 2.96 -2.44
CA LEU A 173 13.88 2.14 -2.81
C LEU A 173 12.62 3.00 -2.73
N VAL A 174 11.91 3.17 -3.85
CA VAL A 174 10.65 3.91 -3.92
C VAL A 174 9.60 3.00 -4.55
N ASP A 175 8.49 2.74 -3.85
CA ASP A 175 7.45 1.81 -4.31
C ASP A 175 6.83 2.26 -5.64
N LYS A 176 6.67 3.58 -5.82
CA LYS A 176 6.20 4.18 -7.08
C LYS A 176 7.14 3.88 -8.24
N GLU A 177 8.44 4.11 -8.07
CA GLU A 177 9.43 3.86 -9.12
C GLU A 177 9.48 2.36 -9.48
N ILE A 178 9.30 1.47 -8.50
CA ILE A 178 9.17 0.04 -8.75
C ILE A 178 7.96 -0.26 -9.65
N MET A 179 6.79 0.31 -9.37
CA MET A 179 5.60 0.13 -10.20
C MET A 179 5.80 0.71 -11.62
N GLU A 180 6.45 1.87 -11.75
CA GLU A 180 6.79 2.48 -13.04
C GLU A 180 7.79 1.62 -13.83
N ASP A 181 8.79 1.05 -13.15
CA ASP A 181 9.76 0.13 -13.74
C ASP A 181 9.06 -1.14 -14.24
N TRP A 182 8.14 -1.70 -13.45
CA TRP A 182 7.31 -2.83 -13.86
C TRP A 182 6.50 -2.52 -15.12
N CYS A 183 5.88 -1.32 -15.17
CA CYS A 183 5.14 -0.89 -16.35
C CYS A 183 6.06 -0.81 -17.59
N ARG A 184 7.24 -0.21 -17.44
CA ARG A 184 8.22 -0.08 -18.53
C ARG A 184 8.67 -1.44 -19.08
N ILE A 185 8.98 -2.38 -18.20
CA ILE A 185 9.43 -3.73 -18.57
C ILE A 185 8.33 -4.49 -19.31
N ASN A 186 7.08 -4.36 -18.85
CA ASN A 186 5.93 -5.08 -19.39
C ASN A 186 5.20 -4.33 -20.52
N ARG A 187 5.75 -3.19 -20.98
CA ARG A 187 5.15 -2.32 -22.01
C ARG A 187 3.71 -1.94 -21.65
N ARG A 188 3.51 -1.54 -20.39
CA ARG A 188 2.25 -1.03 -19.86
C ARG A 188 2.28 0.48 -19.74
N GLU A 189 1.12 1.09 -19.95
CA GLU A 189 0.90 2.51 -19.74
C GLU A 189 0.13 2.77 -18.43
N ILE A 190 0.52 3.85 -17.74
CA ILE A 190 -0.23 4.44 -16.64
C ILE A 190 -1.15 5.51 -17.26
N LEU A 191 -2.45 5.41 -17.00
CA LEU A 191 -3.51 6.27 -17.55
C LEU A 191 -3.78 7.50 -16.68
#